data_AF-A0A0Q6VVX1-F1
#
_entry.id   AF-A0A0Q6VVX1-F1
#
_cell.length_a   1.000
_cell.length_b   1.000
_cell.length_c   1.000
_cell.angle_alpha   90.00
_cell.angle_beta   90.00
_cell.angle_gamma   90.00
#
_symmetry.space_group_name_H-M   'P 1'
#
loop_
_entity.id
_entity.type
_entity.pdbx_description
1 polymer ?
#
loop_
_entity_poly.entity_id
_entity_poly.type
_entity_poly.pdbx_seq_one_letter_code
_entity_poly.pdbx_strand_id
1 'polypeptide(L)'
;AGTYTVHTVFTDKADNTTDDATATITLDGTTPGTLAVEPVVGEPNVVDAVVTPGEDVDVTEVRIQPSNVLAPWDEESGTYRVRVDLRDAANGVNQLYASVGWTLPGGAMWSFDTARVPVTVVDAVAPAVTAPEPITSYRTSPDTWASSYV
;
A
#
# COMPACT_ATOMS: atom_id res chain seq x y z
N ALA A 1 23.03 -5.97 -6.48
CA ALA A 1 23.67 -4.85 -7.18
C ALA A 1 25.09 -5.24 -7.55
N GLY A 2 25.63 -4.74 -8.67
CA GLY A 2 26.98 -5.05 -9.10
C GLY A 2 27.31 -4.47 -10.47
N THR A 3 28.61 -4.38 -10.77
CA THR A 3 29.12 -3.91 -12.06
C THR A 3 29.59 -5.09 -12.89
N TYR A 4 29.05 -5.20 -14.10
CA TYR A 4 29.35 -6.28 -15.03
C TYR A 4 30.07 -5.70 -16.25
N THR A 5 31.14 -6.36 -16.67
CA THR A 5 31.79 -6.07 -17.96
C THR A 5 31.25 -7.04 -19.00
N VAL A 6 30.54 -6.51 -19.98
CA VAL A 6 30.13 -7.26 -21.16
C VAL A 6 31.28 -7.24 -22.15
N HIS A 7 31.79 -8.42 -22.49
CA HIS A 7 32.74 -8.62 -23.57
C HIS A 7 31.97 -9.02 -24.83
N THR A 8 32.25 -8.33 -25.93
CA THR A 8 31.67 -8.70 -27.23
C THR A 8 32.74 -9.29 -28.12
N VAL A 9 32.44 -10.46 -28.69
CA VAL A 9 33.28 -11.12 -29.68
C VAL A 9 32.52 -11.12 -31.01
N PHE A 10 33.12 -10.55 -32.04
CA PHE A 10 32.56 -10.51 -33.39
C PHE A 10 33.48 -11.24 -34.34
N THR A 11 32.93 -12.19 -35.10
CA THR A 11 33.63 -12.88 -36.20
C THR A 11 32.90 -12.58 -37.50
N ASP A 12 33.61 -12.07 -38.49
CA ASP A 12 33.04 -11.78 -39.82
C ASP A 12 33.02 -13.02 -40.73
N LYS A 13 32.45 -12.89 -41.93
CA LYS A 13 32.36 -13.99 -42.91
C LYS A 13 33.73 -14.43 -43.46
N ALA A 14 34.76 -13.62 -43.31
CA ALA A 14 36.13 -13.92 -43.71
C ALA A 14 36.97 -14.49 -42.55
N ASP A 15 36.33 -14.88 -41.44
CA ASP A 15 36.94 -15.40 -40.21
C ASP A 15 37.83 -14.40 -39.44
N ASN A 16 37.70 -13.09 -39.71
CA ASN A 16 38.35 -12.09 -38.86
C ASN A 16 37.59 -11.96 -37.54
N THR A 17 38.29 -12.01 -36.40
CA THR A 17 37.69 -11.91 -35.06
C THR A 17 38.17 -10.68 -34.30
N THR A 18 37.27 -10.02 -33.59
CA THR A 18 37.51 -8.90 -32.67
C THR A 18 36.96 -9.28 -31.29
N ASP A 19 37.74 -9.10 -30.21
CA ASP A 19 37.39 -9.51 -28.84
C ASP A 19 37.69 -8.43 -27.76
N ASP A 20 38.11 -7.24 -28.18
CA ASP A 20 38.54 -6.14 -27.32
C ASP A 20 37.41 -5.17 -26.95
N ALA A 21 36.30 -5.21 -27.68
CA ALA A 21 35.14 -4.37 -27.42
C ALA A 21 34.43 -4.81 -26.13
N THR A 22 34.49 -3.93 -25.12
CA THR A 22 33.84 -4.12 -23.82
C THR A 22 32.90 -2.96 -23.49
N ALA A 23 31.85 -3.27 -22.73
CA ALA A 23 30.94 -2.29 -22.18
C ALA A 23 30.63 -2.61 -20.72
N THR A 24 30.49 -1.59 -19.88
CA THR A 24 30.13 -1.76 -18.48
C THR A 24 28.63 -1.61 -18.29
N ILE A 25 28.02 -2.56 -17.57
CA ILE A 25 26.63 -2.49 -17.11
C ILE A 25 26.62 -2.47 -15.59
N THR A 26 26.01 -1.44 -15.01
CA THR A 26 25.76 -1.37 -13.57
C THR A 26 24.35 -1.84 -13.29
N LEU A 27 24.21 -2.89 -12.47
CA LEU A 27 22.94 -3.31 -11.91
C LEU A 27 22.77 -2.66 -10.54
N ASP A 28 21.85 -1.71 -10.44
CA ASP A 28 21.43 -1.11 -9.18
C ASP A 28 20.27 -1.91 -8.58
N GLY A 29 20.37 -2.24 -7.29
CA GLY A 29 19.34 -2.92 -6.52
C GLY A 29 18.80 -2.08 -5.37
N THR A 30 19.12 -0.79 -5.33
CA THR A 30 18.66 0.14 -4.31
C THR A 30 17.15 0.29 -4.41
N THR A 31 16.47 0.18 -3.26
CA THR A 31 15.01 0.26 -3.22
C THR A 31 14.58 1.73 -3.40
N PRO A 32 13.75 2.07 -4.40
CA PRO A 32 13.38 3.46 -4.68
C PRO A 32 12.61 4.18 -3.57
N GLY A 33 11.97 3.43 -2.68
CA GLY A 33 11.36 3.95 -1.47
C GLY A 33 10.74 2.86 -0.62
N THR A 34 10.37 3.22 0.60
CA THR A 34 9.72 2.33 1.56
C THR A 34 8.42 2.94 2.04
N LEU A 35 7.43 2.10 2.34
CA LEU A 35 6.12 2.54 2.85
C LEU A 35 5.98 2.16 4.33
N ALA A 36 5.62 3.14 5.15
CA ALA A 36 5.08 2.95 6.49
C ALA A 36 3.59 3.33 6.48
N VAL A 37 2.77 2.58 7.23
CA VAL A 37 1.35 2.86 7.40
C VAL A 37 1.03 2.85 8.88
N GLU A 38 0.43 3.94 9.35
CA GLU A 38 0.09 4.13 10.76
C GLU A 38 -1.40 4.41 10.92
N PRO A 39 -2.12 3.72 11.82
CA PRO A 39 -3.52 4.03 12.10
C PRO A 39 -3.70 5.42 12.69
N VAL A 40 -4.76 6.12 12.26
CA VAL A 40 -5.13 7.41 12.82
C VAL A 40 -5.89 7.22 14.14
N VAL A 41 -5.35 7.80 15.21
CA VAL A 41 -6.00 7.78 16.52
C VAL A 41 -7.34 8.52 16.46
N GLY A 42 -8.42 7.84 16.83
CA GLY A 42 -9.77 8.42 16.87
C GLY A 42 -10.55 8.33 15.56
N GLU A 43 -9.96 7.83 14.48
CA GLU A 43 -10.65 7.64 13.20
C GLU A 43 -10.52 6.18 12.72
N PRO A 44 -11.55 5.33 12.96
CA PRO A 44 -11.49 3.94 12.54
C PRO A 44 -11.38 3.84 11.00
N ASN A 45 -10.60 2.88 10.54
CA ASN A 45 -10.32 2.60 9.12
C ASN A 45 -9.66 3.77 8.37
N VAL A 46 -9.01 4.69 9.06
CA VAL A 46 -8.18 5.74 8.46
C VAL A 46 -6.74 5.52 8.85
N VAL A 47 -5.83 5.64 7.89
CA VAL A 47 -4.40 5.47 8.09
C VAL A 47 -3.62 6.61 7.46
N ASP A 48 -2.49 6.98 8.08
CA ASP A 48 -1.49 7.84 7.45
C ASP A 48 -0.47 6.94 6.75
N ALA A 49 -0.32 7.14 5.45
CA ALA A 49 0.67 6.46 4.61
C ALA A 49 1.85 7.40 4.39
N VAL A 50 3.04 6.94 4.77
CA VAL A 50 4.29 7.69 4.68
C VAL A 50 5.26 6.91 3.82
N VAL A 51 5.69 7.52 2.72
CA VAL A 51 6.69 6.95 1.81
C VAL A 51 7.99 7.72 1.94
N THR A 52 9.03 7.01 2.34
CA THR A 52 10.39 7.53 2.43
C THR A 52 11.14 7.16 1.15
N PRO A 53 11.58 8.14 0.34
CA PRO A 53 12.41 7.88 -0.84
C PRO A 53 13.72 7.18 -0.46
N GLY A 54 14.25 6.38 -1.39
CA GLY A 54 15.62 5.91 -1.31
C GLY A 54 16.61 7.07 -1.52
N GLU A 55 17.83 6.89 -1.03
CA GLU A 55 18.93 7.83 -1.32
C GLU A 55 19.18 7.90 -2.83
N ASP A 56 19.46 9.10 -3.34
CA ASP A 56 19.77 9.38 -4.75
C ASP A 56 18.68 9.01 -5.77
N VAL A 57 17.42 8.87 -5.33
CA VAL A 57 16.27 8.64 -6.22
C VAL A 57 15.49 9.93 -6.42
N ASP A 58 15.46 10.41 -7.66
CA ASP A 58 14.64 11.55 -8.08
C ASP A 58 13.18 11.12 -8.27
N VAL A 59 12.46 11.00 -7.15
CA VAL A 59 11.05 10.60 -7.15
C VAL A 59 10.19 11.73 -7.74
N THR A 60 9.42 11.39 -8.76
CA THR A 60 8.53 12.32 -9.46
C THR A 60 7.07 12.20 -9.03
N GLU A 61 6.65 11.01 -8.62
CA GLU A 61 5.27 10.74 -8.23
C GLU A 61 5.20 9.58 -7.23
N VAL A 62 4.31 9.67 -6.24
CA VAL A 62 4.00 8.57 -5.33
C VAL A 62 2.49 8.38 -5.25
N ARG A 63 2.03 7.15 -5.45
CA ARG A 63 0.62 6.77 -5.32
C ARG A 63 0.44 5.63 -4.35
N ILE A 64 -0.52 5.74 -3.44
CA ILE A 64 -0.90 4.66 -2.53
C ILE A 64 -1.98 3.80 -3.20
N GLN A 65 -1.69 2.51 -3.31
CA GLN A 65 -2.53 1.49 -3.91
C GLN A 65 -3.17 0.59 -2.82
N PRO A 66 -4.34 0.00 -3.08
CA PRO A 66 -5.13 0.05 -4.32
C PRO A 66 -6.02 1.31 -4.46
N SER A 67 -6.03 2.20 -3.47
CA SER A 67 -6.90 3.38 -3.45
C SER A 67 -6.55 4.44 -4.51
N ASN A 68 -5.42 4.29 -5.21
CA ASN A 68 -4.89 5.21 -6.23
C ASN A 68 -4.83 6.68 -5.75
N VAL A 69 -4.39 6.88 -4.51
CA VAL A 69 -4.31 8.21 -3.88
C VAL A 69 -2.92 8.79 -4.11
N LEU A 70 -2.84 10.00 -4.66
CA LEU A 70 -1.57 10.73 -4.81
C LEU A 70 -1.07 11.17 -3.44
N ALA A 71 0.17 10.80 -3.11
CA ALA A 71 0.85 11.30 -1.92
C ALA A 71 1.66 12.55 -2.28
N PRO A 72 1.35 13.73 -1.74
CA PRO A 72 2.17 14.92 -1.92
C PRO A 72 3.49 14.82 -1.16
N TRP A 73 4.50 15.53 -1.67
CA TRP A 73 5.76 15.74 -0.97
C TRP A 73 5.57 16.67 0.22
N ASP A 74 6.10 16.27 1.38
CA ASP A 74 6.20 17.09 2.57
C ASP A 74 7.66 17.51 2.78
N GLU A 75 7.94 18.79 2.57
CA GLU A 75 9.29 19.38 2.69
C GLU A 75 9.82 19.34 4.12
N GLU A 76 8.96 19.40 5.14
CA GLU A 76 9.39 19.43 6.55
C GLU A 76 9.94 18.07 6.98
N SER A 77 9.25 17.00 6.59
CA SER A 77 9.64 15.63 6.95
C SER A 77 10.54 14.95 5.91
N GLY A 78 10.65 15.51 4.70
CA GLY A 78 11.39 14.89 3.59
C GLY A 78 10.78 13.57 3.13
N THR A 79 9.45 13.46 3.19
CA THR A 79 8.72 12.22 2.83
C THR A 79 7.46 12.54 2.04
N TYR A 80 6.93 11.56 1.31
CA TYR A 80 5.60 11.68 0.72
C TYR A 80 4.57 11.21 1.74
N ARG A 81 3.55 12.01 2.02
CA ARG A 81 2.57 11.70 3.07
C ARG A 81 1.15 11.90 2.59
N VAL A 82 0.28 10.93 2.86
CA VAL A 82 -1.15 11.09 2.62
C VAL A 82 -1.98 10.26 3.57
N ARG A 83 -3.14 10.81 3.92
CA ARG A 83 -4.16 10.08 4.67
C ARG A 83 -5.01 9.25 3.70
N VAL A 84 -5.20 7.98 4.02
CA VAL A 84 -5.99 7.04 3.24
C VAL A 84 -7.22 6.64 4.05
N ASP A 85 -8.40 6.89 3.47
CA ASP A 85 -9.68 6.44 3.99
C ASP A 85 -9.99 5.03 3.44
N LEU A 86 -10.19 4.06 4.34
CA LEU A 86 -10.50 2.67 4.02
C LEU A 86 -11.91 2.29 4.49
N ARG A 87 -12.79 3.25 4.82
CA ARG A 87 -14.16 2.96 5.28
C ARG A 87 -15.00 2.26 4.22
N ASP A 88 -14.72 2.50 2.94
CA ASP A 88 -15.38 1.84 1.81
C ASP A 88 -14.65 0.56 1.35
N ALA A 89 -13.51 0.23 1.97
CA ALA A 89 -12.78 -0.99 1.64
C ALA A 89 -13.47 -2.24 2.22
N ALA A 90 -13.15 -3.41 1.65
CA ALA A 90 -13.70 -4.66 2.15
C ALA A 90 -13.26 -4.90 3.61
N ASN A 91 -14.19 -5.37 4.45
CA ASN A 91 -13.88 -5.79 5.82
C ASN A 91 -12.83 -6.91 5.81
N GLY A 92 -11.89 -6.85 6.76
CA GLY A 92 -10.77 -7.78 6.88
C GLY A 92 -9.42 -7.18 6.50
N VAL A 93 -8.46 -8.03 6.14
CA VAL A 93 -7.08 -7.60 5.86
C VAL A 93 -6.98 -7.10 4.43
N ASN A 94 -6.68 -5.81 4.28
CA ASN A 94 -6.36 -5.15 3.02
C ASN A 94 -4.85 -4.97 2.89
N GLN A 95 -4.34 -4.94 1.66
CA GLN A 95 -2.90 -4.84 1.38
C GLN A 95 -2.61 -3.49 0.72
N LEU A 96 -2.03 -2.57 1.47
CA LEU A 96 -1.56 -1.29 0.94
C LEU A 96 -0.13 -1.40 0.43
N TYR A 97 0.19 -0.66 -0.62
CA TYR A 97 1.55 -0.51 -1.13
C TYR A 97 1.67 0.83 -1.85
N ALA A 98 2.88 1.36 -1.98
CA ALA A 98 3.13 2.57 -2.74
C ALA A 98 3.72 2.22 -4.10
N SER A 99 3.21 2.85 -5.14
CA SER A 99 3.85 2.92 -6.46
C SER A 99 4.69 4.20 -6.48
N VAL A 100 6.00 4.05 -6.45
CA VAL A 100 6.99 5.13 -6.50
C VAL A 100 7.47 5.29 -7.93
N GLY A 101 7.21 6.44 -8.54
CA GLY A 101 7.53 6.74 -9.93
C GLY A 101 8.68 7.74 -10.07
N TRP A 102 9.60 7.48 -10.99
CA TRP A 102 10.70 8.38 -11.35
C TRP A 102 10.89 8.42 -12.88
N THR A 103 11.59 9.45 -13.35
CA THR A 103 11.89 9.61 -14.78
C THR A 103 13.32 9.16 -15.06
N LEU A 104 13.49 8.23 -16.00
CA LEU A 104 14.80 7.80 -16.47
C LEU A 104 15.42 8.83 -17.43
N PRO A 105 16.76 8.80 -17.60
CA PRO A 105 17.43 9.51 -18.69
C PRO A 105 16.78 9.15 -20.04
N GLY A 106 16.25 10.15 -20.75
CA GLY A 106 15.47 9.96 -21.99
C GLY A 106 13.96 10.16 -21.84
N GLY A 107 13.46 10.45 -20.63
CA GLY A 107 12.07 10.88 -20.40
C GLY A 107 11.07 9.73 -20.20
N ALA A 108 11.53 8.48 -20.17
CA ALA A 108 10.67 7.35 -19.85
C ALA A 108 10.33 7.34 -18.35
N MET A 109 9.05 7.20 -18.01
CA MET A 109 8.62 6.98 -16.63
C MET A 109 8.79 5.51 -16.25
N TRP A 110 9.31 5.27 -15.05
CA TRP A 110 9.37 3.96 -14.44
C TRP A 110 8.71 4.00 -13.06
N SER A 111 8.23 2.84 -12.59
CA SER A 111 7.71 2.73 -11.23
C SER A 111 8.21 1.49 -10.51
N PHE A 112 8.22 1.57 -9.19
CA PHE A 112 8.51 0.50 -8.26
C PHE A 112 7.39 0.39 -7.24
N ASP A 113 6.91 -0.83 -7.01
CA ASP A 113 5.95 -1.11 -5.96
C ASP A 113 6.70 -1.52 -4.69
N THR A 114 6.41 -0.82 -3.58
CA THR A 114 6.94 -1.18 -2.28
C THR A 114 6.41 -2.53 -1.80
N ALA A 115 7.04 -3.07 -0.74
CA ALA A 115 6.45 -4.18 -0.01
C ALA A 115 5.02 -3.84 0.43
N ARG A 116 4.16 -4.88 0.46
CA ARG A 116 2.76 -4.75 0.86
C ARG A 116 2.68 -4.67 2.39
N VAL A 117 1.91 -3.71 2.88
CA VAL A 117 1.63 -3.50 4.29
C VAL A 117 0.19 -3.93 4.58
N PRO A 118 -0.02 -4.94 5.45
CA PRO A 118 -1.37 -5.38 5.81
C PRO A 118 -2.04 -4.34 6.72
N VAL A 119 -3.29 -3.98 6.40
CA VAL A 119 -4.14 -3.10 7.20
C VAL A 119 -5.47 -3.79 7.44
N THR A 120 -5.87 -3.92 8.70
CA THR A 120 -7.17 -4.50 9.07
C THR A 120 -8.24 -3.43 9.04
N VAL A 121 -9.21 -3.59 8.14
CA VAL A 121 -10.44 -2.80 8.10
C VAL A 121 -11.46 -3.55 8.94
N VAL A 122 -12.06 -2.87 9.91
CA VAL A 122 -13.13 -3.42 10.75
C VAL A 122 -14.45 -2.82 10.33
N ASP A 123 -15.49 -3.64 10.22
CA ASP A 123 -16.84 -3.14 10.01
C ASP A 123 -17.23 -2.20 11.16
N ALA A 124 -17.49 -0.94 10.82
CA ALA A 124 -17.92 0.07 11.78
C ALA A 124 -19.44 0.00 12.04
N VAL A 125 -20.18 -0.82 11.27
CA VAL A 125 -21.60 -1.03 11.51
C VAL A 125 -21.77 -1.94 12.72
N ALA A 126 -22.03 -1.32 13.87
CA ALA A 126 -22.49 -2.05 15.04
C ALA A 126 -23.72 -2.89 14.66
N PRO A 127 -23.81 -4.16 15.10
CA PRO A 127 -25.00 -4.96 14.84
C PRO A 127 -26.23 -4.21 15.35
N ALA A 128 -27.23 -4.03 14.50
CA ALA A 128 -28.51 -3.49 14.92
C ALA A 128 -29.17 -4.49 15.88
N VAL A 129 -29.11 -4.22 17.18
CA VAL A 129 -29.89 -4.97 18.17
C VAL A 129 -31.27 -4.32 18.25
N THR A 130 -32.25 -4.92 17.57
CA THR A 130 -33.66 -4.60 17.86
C THR A 130 -33.99 -5.23 19.21
N ALA A 131 -34.19 -4.40 20.23
CA ALA A 131 -34.72 -4.89 21.49
C ALA A 131 -36.07 -5.57 21.24
N PRO A 132 -36.34 -6.78 21.79
CA PRO A 132 -37.67 -7.36 21.70
C PRO A 132 -38.68 -6.42 22.35
N GLU A 133 -39.93 -6.44 21.85
CA GLU A 133 -41.01 -5.69 22.50
C GLU A 133 -41.08 -6.06 23.99
N PRO A 134 -41.31 -5.07 24.89
CA PRO A 134 -41.36 -5.34 26.31
C PRO A 134 -42.48 -6.34 26.63
N ILE A 135 -42.08 -7.53 27.09
CA ILE A 135 -43.03 -8.55 27.54
C ILE A 135 -43.43 -8.21 28.97
N THR A 136 -44.73 -7.99 29.19
CA THR A 136 -45.26 -7.93 30.56
C THR A 136 -45.78 -9.31 30.96
N SER A 137 -45.23 -9.84 32.06
CA SER A 137 -45.71 -11.10 32.65
C SER A 137 -46.62 -10.80 33.82
N TYR A 138 -47.85 -11.31 33.76
CA TYR A 138 -48.86 -11.18 34.80
C TYR A 138 -48.98 -12.49 35.57
N ARG A 139 -48.98 -12.40 36.89
CA ARG A 139 -49.26 -13.55 37.76
C ARG A 139 -50.75 -13.87 37.71
N THR A 140 -51.09 -15.06 37.26
CA THR A 140 -52.50 -15.53 37.13
C THR A 140 -52.91 -16.49 38.25
N SER A 141 -51.94 -17.09 38.95
CA SER A 141 -52.16 -17.95 40.12
C SER A 141 -50.94 -17.90 41.05
N PRO A 142 -50.97 -18.54 42.25
CA PRO A 142 -49.82 -18.58 43.15
C PRO A 142 -48.51 -19.01 42.47
N ASP A 143 -48.58 -19.95 41.53
CA ASP A 143 -47.40 -20.52 40.84
C ASP A 143 -47.50 -20.44 39.30
N THR A 144 -48.42 -19.63 38.76
CA THR A 144 -48.63 -19.51 37.31
C THR A 144 -48.49 -18.07 36.84
N TRP A 145 -47.78 -17.91 35.72
CA TRP A 145 -47.53 -16.64 35.05
C TRP A 145 -47.99 -16.75 33.60
N ALA A 146 -48.59 -15.68 33.08
CA ALA A 146 -48.94 -15.54 31.67
C ALA A 146 -48.29 -14.28 31.11
N SER A 147 -47.71 -14.38 29.92
CA SER A 147 -47.06 -13.27 29.22
C SER A 147 -47.98 -12.75 28.12
N SER A 148 -48.11 -11.43 27.98
CA SER A 148 -48.74 -10.81 26.81
C SER A 148 -47.77 -9.85 26.11
N TYR A 149 -47.83 -9.85 24.78
CA TYR A 149 -47.24 -8.82 23.94
C TYR A 149 -48.14 -7.57 24.02
N VAL A 150 -47.55 -6.38 24.16
CA VAL A 150 -48.27 -5.10 24.09
C VAL A 150 -47.87 -4.41 22.81
#